data_AF-A9P023-F1
#
_entry.id   AF-A9P023-F1
#
_cell.length_a   1.000
_cell.length_b   1.000
_cell.length_c   1.000
_cell.angle_alpha   90.00
_cell.angle_beta   90.00
_cell.angle_gamma   90.00
#
_symmetry.space_group_name_H-M   'P 1'
#
loop_
_entity.id
_entity.type
_entity.pdbx_description
1 polymer ?
#
loop_
_entity_poly.entity_id
_entity_poly.type
_entity_poly.pdbx_seq_one_letter_code
_entity_poly.pdbx_strand_id
1 'polypeptide(L)'
;MAISMQMSISMPTRLHHFQFQKPRGVQRANWLCGASASFSSSSSLSTDHQNTEMEAIKELSEIVPDTMIFDDFERFPPTAATVSSSLLLGICSLPETRFGSVIETAMVDSEGYASEDGSDRLSCIFNKAMVNVGAELVKIVPGRVSTEVDARLAYDTHGTIKKVHELLKLYEEVEVPQERLLFKIPATWQGIEASRLLEAEGIQTHVTFVYSFPQAAAAAQAGSSVIQIFVGRVRDWARNHSGDQEIESALARGEDPGIALATKAFNYIHKHGHKSKLVAAAIRNKQDIFSLLGIDYIIVPLKILQSLKDSKTLPDDKYSFVRRLSPNAAQAYNFTAEELVKWDQATFASAIGPAAEELLAAGLEGYINQSKRVEAYFTKIWPPPNV
;
A
#
# COMPACT_ATOMS: atom_id res chain seq x y z
N MET A 1 -13.68 -11.72 58.75
CA MET A 1 -15.01 -11.11 58.57
C MET A 1 -15.17 -10.79 57.09
N ALA A 2 -15.83 -11.68 56.36
CA ALA A 2 -16.16 -11.51 54.95
C ALA A 2 -17.50 -10.77 54.87
N ILE A 3 -17.58 -9.71 54.07
CA ILE A 3 -18.83 -9.02 53.76
C ILE A 3 -19.20 -9.38 52.33
N SER A 4 -20.21 -10.24 52.24
CA SER A 4 -20.96 -10.60 51.03
C SER A 4 -22.01 -9.52 50.78
N MET A 5 -22.06 -8.95 49.57
CA MET A 5 -23.23 -8.22 49.09
C MET A 5 -23.74 -8.92 47.83
N GLN A 6 -24.82 -9.68 48.00
CA GLN A 6 -25.73 -10.08 46.95
C GLN A 6 -26.55 -8.87 46.50
N MET A 7 -26.56 -8.59 45.19
CA MET A 7 -27.69 -7.92 44.54
C MET A 7 -28.19 -8.83 43.43
N SER A 8 -29.44 -9.26 43.59
CA SER A 8 -30.27 -9.89 42.58
C SER A 8 -31.31 -8.87 42.12
N ILE A 9 -31.67 -8.92 40.84
CA ILE A 9 -33.06 -8.94 40.30
C ILE A 9 -33.20 -8.19 38.96
N SER A 10 -33.73 -8.96 37.99
CA SER A 10 -34.66 -8.59 36.90
C SER A 10 -34.13 -7.94 35.62
N MET A 11 -33.89 -8.79 34.62
CA MET A 11 -34.03 -8.46 33.20
C MET A 11 -35.51 -8.38 32.79
N PRO A 12 -35.93 -7.41 31.96
CA PRO A 12 -37.14 -7.52 31.15
C PRO A 12 -36.80 -7.93 29.71
N THR A 13 -37.27 -9.11 29.33
CA THR A 13 -37.28 -9.62 27.96
C THR A 13 -38.40 -8.91 27.17
N ARG A 14 -38.08 -8.16 26.11
CA ARG A 14 -39.05 -7.76 25.07
C ARG A 14 -38.55 -8.21 23.71
N LEU A 15 -39.16 -9.30 23.23
CA LEU A 15 -39.16 -9.73 21.84
C LEU A 15 -39.93 -8.72 21.00
N HIS A 16 -39.26 -8.04 20.08
CA HIS A 16 -39.91 -7.35 18.97
C HIS A 16 -39.91 -8.26 17.74
N HIS A 17 -41.09 -8.78 17.42
CA HIS A 17 -41.44 -9.40 16.14
C HIS A 17 -41.31 -8.35 15.03
N PHE A 18 -40.32 -8.50 14.14
CA PHE A 18 -40.29 -7.80 12.85
C PHE A 18 -40.98 -8.67 11.80
N GLN A 19 -42.23 -8.34 11.47
CA GLN A 19 -42.94 -8.88 10.33
C GLN A 19 -42.43 -8.24 9.03
N PHE A 20 -41.89 -9.06 8.14
CA PHE A 20 -41.62 -8.70 6.75
C PHE A 20 -42.92 -8.46 5.99
N GLN A 21 -43.17 -7.21 5.59
CA GLN A 21 -44.19 -6.87 4.59
C GLN A 21 -43.56 -6.88 3.19
N LYS A 22 -44.10 -7.74 2.30
CA LYS A 22 -43.85 -7.72 0.86
C LYS A 22 -44.63 -6.58 0.19
N PRO A 23 -44.04 -5.82 -0.75
CA PRO A 23 -44.82 -5.06 -1.71
C PRO A 23 -45.27 -5.96 -2.87
N ARG A 24 -46.49 -5.66 -3.33
CA ARG A 24 -47.25 -6.34 -4.38
C ARG A 24 -46.69 -6.03 -5.77
N GLY A 25 -46.93 -6.97 -6.68
CA GLY A 25 -46.46 -6.97 -8.06
C GLY A 25 -47.04 -5.87 -8.96
N VAL A 26 -46.31 -5.63 -10.05
CA VAL A 26 -46.75 -4.91 -11.24
C VAL A 26 -46.50 -5.80 -12.46
N GLN A 27 -47.42 -5.67 -13.41
CA GLN A 27 -47.82 -6.64 -14.41
C GLN A 27 -46.82 -6.83 -15.56
N ARG A 28 -46.78 -8.07 -16.08
CA ARG A 28 -46.24 -8.43 -17.40
C ARG A 28 -47.16 -7.92 -18.50
N ALA A 29 -46.59 -7.27 -19.52
CA ALA A 29 -47.23 -7.09 -20.81
C ALA A 29 -46.46 -7.89 -21.87
N ASN A 30 -47.08 -8.95 -22.36
CA ASN A 30 -46.71 -9.66 -23.59
C ASN A 30 -47.21 -8.85 -24.79
N TRP A 31 -46.35 -8.65 -25.79
CA TRP A 31 -46.78 -8.42 -27.17
C TRP A 31 -46.01 -9.39 -28.07
N LEU A 32 -46.74 -10.21 -28.81
CA LEU A 32 -46.26 -11.12 -29.84
C LEU A 32 -46.78 -10.67 -31.20
N CYS A 33 -45.91 -10.89 -32.20
CA CYS A 33 -46.15 -11.05 -33.64
C CYS A 33 -46.26 -9.81 -34.55
N GLY A 34 -45.36 -9.80 -35.55
CA GLY A 34 -45.47 -9.05 -36.80
C GLY A 34 -44.19 -9.15 -37.63
N ALA A 35 -44.24 -9.81 -38.79
CA ALA A 35 -43.09 -10.28 -39.57
C ALA A 35 -42.48 -9.24 -40.54
N SER A 36 -41.21 -9.53 -40.89
CA SER A 36 -40.50 -9.27 -42.16
C SER A 36 -40.37 -7.83 -42.70
N ALA A 37 -39.16 -7.30 -42.65
CA ALA A 37 -38.53 -6.62 -43.79
C ALA A 37 -37.00 -6.76 -43.68
N SER A 38 -36.43 -7.51 -44.62
CA SER A 38 -35.00 -7.62 -44.86
C SER A 38 -34.43 -6.28 -45.30
N PHE A 39 -33.56 -5.71 -44.47
CA PHE A 39 -32.62 -4.67 -44.88
C PHE A 39 -31.22 -5.09 -44.43
N SER A 40 -30.39 -5.41 -45.42
CA SER A 40 -28.97 -5.60 -45.25
C SER A 40 -28.33 -4.26 -44.87
N SER A 41 -28.04 -4.07 -43.59
CA SER A 41 -27.03 -3.12 -43.16
C SER A 41 -25.90 -3.92 -42.53
N SER A 42 -24.81 -4.06 -43.28
CA SER A 42 -23.50 -4.37 -42.73
C SER A 42 -23.11 -3.22 -41.80
N SER A 43 -23.60 -3.27 -40.57
CA SER A 43 -23.04 -2.48 -39.48
C SER A 43 -21.71 -3.13 -39.13
N SER A 44 -20.64 -2.60 -39.71
CA SER A 44 -19.30 -2.75 -39.18
C SER A 44 -19.33 -2.20 -37.75
N LEU A 45 -19.56 -3.09 -36.79
CA LEU A 45 -19.23 -2.84 -35.39
C LEU A 45 -17.74 -2.48 -35.38
N SER A 46 -17.45 -1.22 -35.09
CA SER A 46 -16.12 -0.75 -34.75
C SER A 46 -15.71 -1.36 -33.41
N THR A 47 -15.29 -2.62 -33.43
CA THR A 47 -14.54 -3.23 -32.32
C THR A 47 -13.07 -2.88 -32.50
N ASP A 48 -12.72 -1.66 -32.12
CA ASP A 48 -11.32 -1.24 -31.96
C ASP A 48 -11.03 -1.13 -30.45
N HIS A 49 -11.37 -2.18 -29.69
CA HIS A 49 -10.68 -2.41 -28.40
C HIS A 49 -9.29 -2.92 -28.77
N GLN A 50 -8.37 -1.98 -28.99
CA GLN A 50 -6.97 -2.33 -29.17
C GLN A 50 -6.46 -2.87 -27.83
N ASN A 51 -6.41 -4.19 -27.69
CA ASN A 51 -5.85 -4.86 -26.52
C ASN A 51 -4.41 -4.38 -26.32
N THR A 52 -4.20 -3.48 -25.36
CA THR A 52 -2.88 -2.99 -24.97
C THR A 52 -2.25 -3.94 -23.95
N GLU A 53 -0.92 -3.94 -23.82
CA GLU A 53 -0.26 -4.70 -22.75
C GLU A 53 -0.78 -4.28 -21.37
N MET A 54 -1.13 -3.00 -21.20
CA MET A 54 -1.75 -2.45 -20.00
C MET A 54 -3.07 -3.14 -19.63
N GLU A 55 -3.94 -3.37 -20.60
CA GLU A 55 -5.23 -4.04 -20.35
C GLU A 55 -5.03 -5.50 -19.97
N ALA A 56 -4.12 -6.20 -20.66
CA ALA A 56 -3.81 -7.61 -20.39
C ALA A 56 -3.28 -7.84 -18.96
N ILE A 57 -2.38 -6.97 -18.46
CA ILE A 57 -1.83 -7.14 -17.11
C ILE A 57 -2.84 -6.80 -16.01
N LYS A 58 -3.77 -5.88 -16.25
CA LYS A 58 -4.77 -5.44 -15.26
C LYS A 58 -5.78 -6.53 -14.91
N GLU A 59 -5.95 -7.54 -15.75
CA GLU A 59 -6.76 -8.72 -15.46
C GLU A 59 -6.10 -9.66 -14.43
N LEU A 60 -4.79 -9.51 -14.19
CA LEU A 60 -3.98 -10.44 -13.40
C LEU A 60 -3.46 -9.83 -12.10
N SER A 61 -3.15 -8.53 -12.09
CA SER A 61 -2.61 -7.81 -10.94
C SER A 61 -3.10 -6.36 -10.93
N GLU A 62 -3.26 -5.79 -9.74
CA GLU A 62 -3.66 -4.39 -9.60
C GLU A 62 -2.45 -3.47 -9.81
N ILE A 63 -2.55 -2.57 -10.79
CA ILE A 63 -1.45 -1.69 -11.17
C ILE A 63 -1.63 -0.32 -10.54
N VAL A 64 -0.65 0.09 -9.72
CA VAL A 64 -0.64 1.36 -9.00
C VAL A 64 0.53 2.22 -9.51
N PRO A 65 0.31 3.47 -9.92
CA PRO A 65 1.41 4.39 -10.26
C PRO A 65 2.28 4.74 -9.04
N ASP A 66 3.62 4.75 -9.21
CA ASP A 66 4.62 4.92 -8.13
C ASP A 66 4.59 6.30 -7.46
N THR A 67 4.59 7.35 -8.27
CA THR A 67 4.43 8.73 -7.81
C THR A 67 3.63 9.44 -8.88
N MET A 68 2.55 10.12 -8.47
CA MET A 68 1.79 10.95 -9.39
C MET A 68 1.90 12.40 -8.98
N ILE A 69 2.42 13.19 -9.91
CA ILE A 69 2.14 14.62 -9.95
C ILE A 69 0.77 14.74 -10.61
N PHE A 70 -0.05 15.70 -10.17
CA PHE A 70 -1.50 15.57 -10.27
C PHE A 70 -2.08 15.55 -11.70
N ASP A 71 -1.34 16.05 -12.68
CA ASP A 71 -1.74 15.98 -14.10
C ASP A 71 -1.78 14.54 -14.63
N ASP A 72 -1.08 13.61 -13.96
CA ASP A 72 -1.02 12.20 -14.37
C ASP A 72 -2.24 11.39 -13.94
N PHE A 73 -3.09 11.88 -13.02
CA PHE A 73 -4.26 11.11 -12.54
C PHE A 73 -5.31 10.89 -13.63
N GLU A 74 -5.49 11.87 -14.52
CA GLU A 74 -6.39 11.71 -15.66
C GLU A 74 -5.85 10.69 -16.65
N ARG A 75 -4.52 10.67 -16.83
CA ARG A 75 -3.86 9.74 -17.74
C ARG A 75 -3.77 8.34 -17.17
N PHE A 76 -3.54 8.19 -15.87
CA PHE A 76 -3.37 6.92 -15.18
C PHE A 76 -4.17 6.93 -13.87
N PRO A 77 -5.49 6.71 -13.91
CA PRO A 77 -6.31 6.73 -12.71
C PRO A 77 -5.82 5.66 -11.73
N PRO A 78 -5.35 6.03 -10.53
CA PRO A 78 -4.82 5.10 -9.56
C PRO A 78 -5.97 4.48 -8.76
N THR A 79 -5.76 3.24 -8.34
CA THR A 79 -6.72 2.56 -7.45
C THR A 79 -6.40 2.79 -5.97
N ALA A 80 -5.15 3.08 -5.64
CA ALA A 80 -4.66 3.40 -4.30
C ALA A 80 -3.58 4.49 -4.39
N ALA A 81 -3.28 5.17 -3.30
CA ALA A 81 -2.24 6.20 -3.27
C ALA A 81 -1.39 6.13 -2.00
N THR A 82 -0.23 6.79 -2.03
CA THR A 82 0.67 6.91 -0.88
C THR A 82 1.00 8.38 -0.63
N VAL A 83 0.86 8.83 0.61
CA VAL A 83 1.42 10.10 1.10
C VAL A 83 2.74 9.81 1.78
N SER A 84 3.79 10.48 1.34
CA SER A 84 5.16 10.34 1.84
C SER A 84 5.80 11.71 2.03
N SER A 85 6.88 11.74 2.82
CA SER A 85 7.74 12.92 2.94
C SER A 85 8.26 13.38 1.57
N SER A 86 8.55 12.44 0.67
CA SER A 86 8.95 12.73 -0.72
C SER A 86 7.83 13.37 -1.55
N LEU A 87 6.58 12.97 -1.37
CA LEU A 87 5.44 13.59 -2.08
C LEU A 87 5.26 15.03 -1.61
N LEU A 88 5.25 15.26 -0.29
CA LEU A 88 5.16 16.61 0.28
C LEU A 88 6.29 17.49 -0.24
N LEU A 89 7.52 17.00 -0.25
CA LEU A 89 8.64 17.75 -0.79
C LEU A 89 8.47 18.09 -2.28
N GLY A 90 7.94 17.16 -3.07
CA GLY A 90 7.60 17.38 -4.47
C GLY A 90 6.56 18.50 -4.63
N ILE A 91 5.50 18.47 -3.83
CA ILE A 91 4.44 19.50 -3.80
C ILE A 91 5.05 20.87 -3.44
N CYS A 92 5.87 20.94 -2.39
CA CYS A 92 6.53 22.18 -1.94
C CYS A 92 7.53 22.74 -2.96
N SER A 93 8.04 21.91 -3.88
CA SER A 93 9.04 22.32 -4.88
C SER A 93 8.43 22.83 -6.19
N LEU A 94 7.11 22.68 -6.38
CA LEU A 94 6.40 23.08 -7.60
C LEU A 94 5.66 24.42 -7.39
N PRO A 95 5.78 25.38 -8.34
CA PRO A 95 4.99 26.60 -8.30
C PRO A 95 3.53 26.29 -8.66
N GLU A 96 2.60 26.67 -7.77
CA GLU A 96 1.14 26.44 -7.86
C GLU A 96 0.73 24.99 -8.13
N THR A 97 0.39 24.29 -7.05
CA THR A 97 -0.30 22.99 -7.13
C THR A 97 -1.64 23.09 -6.43
N ARG A 98 -2.61 22.26 -6.83
CA ARG A 98 -3.89 22.10 -6.13
C ARG A 98 -3.75 21.67 -4.65
N PHE A 99 -2.54 21.30 -4.21
CA PHE A 99 -2.20 20.92 -2.84
C PHE A 99 -1.35 21.98 -2.11
N GLY A 100 -0.92 23.05 -2.78
CA GLY A 100 -0.18 24.14 -2.13
C GLY A 100 -1.02 24.76 -1.01
N SER A 101 -2.28 25.10 -1.32
CA SER A 101 -3.26 25.61 -0.34
C SER A 101 -3.57 24.61 0.79
N VAL A 102 -3.49 23.31 0.50
CA VAL A 102 -3.73 22.22 1.46
C VAL A 102 -2.62 22.17 2.51
N ILE A 103 -1.37 22.41 2.09
CA ILE A 103 -0.22 22.53 2.99
C ILE A 103 -0.27 23.84 3.77
N GLU A 104 -0.63 24.96 3.13
CA GLU A 104 -0.79 26.25 3.82
C GLU A 104 -1.86 26.18 4.91
N THR A 105 -2.98 25.49 4.67
CA THR A 105 -4.03 25.30 5.67
C THR A 105 -3.53 24.47 6.87
N ALA A 106 -2.67 23.48 6.63
CA ALA A 106 -2.05 22.72 7.72
C ALA A 106 -1.18 23.60 8.63
N MET A 107 -0.60 24.67 8.09
CA MET A 107 0.17 25.64 8.87
C MET A 107 -0.73 26.45 9.80
N VAL A 108 -1.84 26.97 9.27
CA VAL A 108 -2.81 27.78 10.04
C VAL A 108 -3.48 26.94 11.13
N ASP A 109 -3.96 25.74 10.80
CA ASP A 109 -4.67 24.88 11.75
C ASP A 109 -3.78 24.35 12.90
N SER A 110 -2.46 24.29 12.67
CA SER A 110 -1.51 23.79 13.67
C SER A 110 -1.28 24.73 14.85
N GLU A 111 -1.74 25.98 14.78
CA GLU A 111 -1.63 26.96 15.88
C GLU A 111 -2.32 26.48 17.17
N GLY A 112 -3.33 25.62 17.07
CA GLY A 112 -4.02 25.03 18.23
C GLY A 112 -3.31 23.84 18.87
N TYR A 113 -2.25 23.29 18.25
CA TYR A 113 -1.60 22.04 18.66
C TYR A 113 -0.16 22.20 19.16
N ALA A 114 0.43 23.40 19.02
CA ALA A 114 1.80 23.65 19.45
C ALA A 114 1.89 23.71 21.00
N SER A 115 2.73 22.87 21.59
CA SER A 115 3.26 23.12 22.93
C SER A 115 4.18 24.36 22.89
N GLU A 116 4.51 24.94 24.04
CA GLU A 116 5.40 26.13 24.11
C GLU A 116 6.81 25.89 23.54
N ASP A 117 7.19 24.63 23.29
CA ASP A 117 8.48 24.25 22.70
C ASP A 117 8.39 24.15 21.16
N GLY A 118 9.14 25.01 20.46
CA GLY A 118 9.05 25.18 19.00
C GLY A 118 9.35 23.93 18.14
N SER A 119 10.00 22.89 18.69
CA SER A 119 10.23 21.62 17.99
C SER A 119 8.97 20.78 17.79
N ASP A 120 7.99 20.90 18.69
CA ASP A 120 6.72 20.17 18.58
C ASP A 120 5.85 20.76 17.45
N ARG A 121 5.95 22.07 17.19
CA ARG A 121 5.14 22.76 16.17
C ARG A 121 5.42 22.27 14.75
N LEU A 122 6.69 22.14 14.37
CA LEU A 122 7.03 21.67 13.02
C LEU A 122 6.56 20.23 12.79
N SER A 123 6.63 19.39 13.83
CA SER A 123 6.07 18.03 13.76
C SER A 123 4.55 18.07 13.59
N CYS A 124 3.84 18.94 14.32
CA CYS A 124 2.39 19.13 14.15
C CYS A 124 2.02 19.58 12.74
N ILE A 125 2.69 20.60 12.20
CA ILE A 125 2.50 21.07 10.81
C ILE A 125 2.74 19.94 9.82
N PHE A 126 3.84 19.20 10.00
CA PHE A 126 4.17 18.07 9.12
C PHE A 126 3.10 16.99 9.14
N ASN A 127 2.66 16.56 10.32
CA ASN A 127 1.62 15.53 10.43
C ASN A 127 0.30 16.02 9.84
N LYS A 128 -0.10 17.28 10.10
CA LYS A 128 -1.31 17.86 9.53
C LYS A 128 -1.22 17.98 8.01
N ALA A 129 -0.07 18.37 7.46
CA ALA A 129 0.14 18.43 6.01
C ALA A 129 0.04 17.04 5.37
N MET A 130 0.65 16.01 5.97
CA MET A 130 0.52 14.61 5.53
C MET A 130 -0.94 14.17 5.49
N VAL A 131 -1.70 14.46 6.56
CA VAL A 131 -3.11 14.09 6.69
C VAL A 131 -3.98 14.85 5.69
N ASN A 132 -3.80 16.16 5.55
CA ASN A 132 -4.57 16.98 4.62
C ASN A 132 -4.35 16.52 3.17
N VAL A 133 -3.11 16.26 2.77
CA VAL A 133 -2.79 15.68 1.45
C VAL A 133 -3.43 14.29 1.30
N GLY A 134 -3.38 13.46 2.34
CA GLY A 134 -4.01 12.14 2.33
C GLY A 134 -5.53 12.18 2.18
N ALA A 135 -6.20 13.11 2.86
CA ALA A 135 -7.65 13.30 2.77
C ALA A 135 -8.07 13.69 1.36
N GLU A 136 -7.30 14.54 0.69
CA GLU A 136 -7.50 14.87 -0.72
C GLU A 136 -7.27 13.65 -1.64
N LEU A 137 -6.27 12.82 -1.38
CA LEU A 137 -6.05 11.59 -2.16
C LEU A 137 -7.19 10.57 -1.96
N VAL A 138 -7.79 10.48 -0.77
CA VAL A 138 -8.94 9.59 -0.50
C VAL A 138 -10.13 9.93 -1.39
N LYS A 139 -10.32 11.22 -1.74
CA LYS A 139 -11.38 11.68 -2.65
C LYS A 139 -11.12 11.27 -4.10
N ILE A 140 -9.86 11.03 -4.47
CA ILE A 140 -9.45 10.74 -5.85
C ILE A 140 -9.40 9.24 -6.12
N VAL A 141 -8.90 8.45 -5.16
CA VAL A 141 -8.71 7.00 -5.36
C VAL A 141 -9.91 6.22 -4.82
N PRO A 142 -10.33 5.12 -5.45
CA PRO A 142 -11.41 4.28 -4.92
C PRO A 142 -10.96 3.42 -3.73
N GLY A 143 -9.68 3.03 -3.70
CA GLY A 143 -9.08 2.19 -2.66
C GLY A 143 -8.52 2.99 -1.49
N ARG A 144 -7.45 2.47 -0.90
CA ARG A 144 -6.88 3.02 0.34
C ARG A 144 -5.75 4.01 0.08
N VAL A 145 -5.54 4.90 1.02
CA VAL A 145 -4.40 5.82 1.06
C VAL A 145 -3.44 5.40 2.16
N SER A 146 -2.19 5.17 1.77
CA SER A 146 -1.13 4.78 2.70
C SER A 146 -0.33 6.00 3.14
N THR A 147 -0.23 6.24 4.44
CA THR A 147 0.47 7.40 5.01
C THR A 147 1.78 6.96 5.65
N GLU A 148 2.89 7.54 5.23
CA GLU A 148 4.21 7.32 5.83
C GLU A 148 4.23 7.71 7.32
N VAL A 149 4.63 6.76 8.16
CA VAL A 149 5.00 7.02 9.55
C VAL A 149 6.46 7.47 9.57
N ASP A 150 6.76 8.48 10.40
CA ASP A 150 8.09 9.09 10.48
C ASP A 150 9.22 8.05 10.63
N ALA A 151 10.10 8.00 9.63
CA ALA A 151 11.21 7.05 9.59
C ALA A 151 12.21 7.21 10.76
N ARG A 152 12.22 8.35 11.46
CA ARG A 152 13.02 8.55 12.69
C ARG A 152 12.56 7.61 13.82
N LEU A 153 11.32 7.13 13.78
CA LEU A 153 10.72 6.23 14.76
C LEU A 153 10.89 4.74 14.40
N ALA A 154 11.58 4.43 13.30
CA ALA A 154 11.66 3.05 12.78
C ALA A 154 12.18 2.02 13.81
N TYR A 155 12.97 2.43 14.80
CA TYR A 155 13.49 1.55 15.85
C TYR A 155 12.82 1.76 17.22
N ASP A 156 11.66 2.43 17.26
CA ASP A 156 10.86 2.67 18.46
C ASP A 156 9.42 2.16 18.24
N THR A 157 9.11 1.00 18.80
CA THR A 157 7.78 0.38 18.70
C THR A 157 6.69 1.28 19.31
N HIS A 158 6.91 1.82 20.50
CA HIS A 158 5.90 2.63 21.20
C HIS A 158 5.75 4.00 20.55
N GLY A 159 6.85 4.62 20.12
CA GLY A 159 6.85 5.86 19.35
C GLY A 159 6.08 5.71 18.04
N THR A 160 6.30 4.60 17.31
CA THR A 160 5.55 4.29 16.08
C THR A 160 4.05 4.17 16.33
N ILE A 161 3.63 3.40 17.35
CA ILE A 161 2.21 3.23 17.70
C ILE A 161 1.59 4.59 18.06
N LYS A 162 2.24 5.35 18.94
CA LYS A 162 1.78 6.68 19.35
C LYS A 162 1.61 7.60 18.12
N LYS A 163 2.58 7.61 17.21
CA LYS A 163 2.51 8.42 15.98
C LYS A 163 1.34 8.00 15.09
N VAL A 164 1.07 6.71 14.96
CA VAL A 164 -0.09 6.22 14.19
C VAL A 164 -1.41 6.68 14.82
N HIS A 165 -1.57 6.61 16.14
CA HIS A 165 -2.76 7.13 16.82
C HIS A 165 -2.91 8.65 16.66
N GLU A 166 -1.81 9.41 16.72
CA GLU A 166 -1.82 10.85 16.44
C GLU A 166 -2.31 11.16 15.00
N LEU A 167 -1.80 10.43 14.01
CA LEU A 167 -2.23 10.60 12.62
C LEU A 167 -3.70 10.19 12.42
N LEU A 168 -4.14 9.10 13.06
CA LEU A 168 -5.51 8.64 12.98
C LEU A 168 -6.48 9.69 13.53
N LYS A 169 -6.18 10.29 14.68
CA LYS A 169 -6.97 11.39 15.26
C LYS A 169 -7.08 12.57 14.29
N LEU A 170 -5.98 12.95 13.64
CA LEU A 170 -5.99 14.03 12.65
C LEU A 170 -6.85 13.67 11.42
N TYR A 171 -6.87 12.40 11.00
CA TYR A 171 -7.75 11.93 9.93
C TYR A 171 -9.23 11.95 10.32
N GLU A 172 -9.55 11.61 11.57
CA GLU A 172 -10.92 11.72 12.12
C GLU A 172 -11.42 13.17 12.08
N GLU A 173 -10.56 14.15 12.40
CA GLU A 173 -10.89 15.58 12.34
C GLU A 173 -11.26 16.07 10.94
N VAL A 174 -10.69 15.46 9.90
CA VAL A 174 -11.00 15.75 8.49
C VAL A 174 -11.98 14.74 7.87
N GLU A 175 -12.69 14.00 8.73
CA GLU A 175 -13.79 13.08 8.40
C GLU A 175 -13.40 11.97 7.41
N VAL A 176 -12.13 11.50 7.47
CA VAL A 176 -11.67 10.36 6.66
C VAL A 176 -11.88 9.06 7.44
N PRO A 177 -12.63 8.08 6.90
CA PRO A 177 -12.91 6.85 7.62
C PRO A 177 -11.68 5.92 7.66
N GLN A 178 -11.45 5.28 8.82
CA GLN A 178 -10.27 4.45 9.10
C GLN A 178 -10.04 3.32 8.09
N GLU A 179 -11.09 2.72 7.55
CA GLU A 179 -10.98 1.63 6.57
C GLU A 179 -10.35 2.06 5.23
N ARG A 180 -10.33 3.37 4.95
CA ARG A 180 -9.66 3.97 3.78
C ARG A 180 -8.19 4.25 4.03
N LEU A 181 -7.69 4.04 5.25
CA LEU A 181 -6.33 4.37 5.66
C LEU A 181 -5.46 3.13 5.81
N LEU A 182 -4.17 3.30 5.52
CA LEU A 182 -3.08 2.38 5.82
C LEU A 182 -1.92 3.18 6.41
N PHE A 183 -1.25 2.68 7.44
CA PHE A 183 -0.06 3.34 8.00
C PHE A 183 1.21 2.62 7.58
N LYS A 184 2.07 3.33 6.86
CA LYS A 184 3.25 2.76 6.21
C LYS A 184 4.45 2.78 7.17
N ILE A 185 4.88 1.60 7.60
CA ILE A 185 5.85 1.40 8.67
C ILE A 185 7.06 0.63 8.13
N PRO A 186 8.31 1.06 8.37
CA PRO A 186 9.51 0.32 7.98
C PRO A 186 9.60 -1.09 8.57
N ALA A 187 10.07 -2.07 7.78
CA ALA A 187 10.25 -3.47 8.17
C ALA A 187 11.47 -3.72 9.08
N THR A 188 11.65 -2.90 10.11
CA THR A 188 12.50 -3.21 11.26
C THR A 188 11.76 -4.19 12.18
N TRP A 189 12.44 -4.83 13.13
CA TRP A 189 11.78 -5.65 14.14
C TRP A 189 10.73 -4.84 14.93
N GLN A 190 11.11 -3.62 15.35
CA GLN A 190 10.25 -2.73 16.13
C GLN A 190 9.04 -2.26 15.35
N GLY A 191 9.20 -1.99 14.04
CA GLY A 191 8.11 -1.62 13.15
C GLY A 191 7.14 -2.77 12.88
N ILE A 192 7.65 -4.01 12.75
CA ILE A 192 6.82 -5.20 12.62
C ILE A 192 6.04 -5.47 13.93
N GLU A 193 6.65 -5.30 15.09
CA GLU A 193 5.93 -5.40 16.37
C GLU A 193 4.88 -4.31 16.55
N ALA A 194 5.20 -3.07 16.17
CA ALA A 194 4.21 -1.99 16.15
C ALA A 194 3.03 -2.36 15.24
N SER A 195 3.32 -2.94 14.07
CA SER A 195 2.29 -3.39 13.12
C SER A 195 1.42 -4.49 13.71
N ARG A 196 2.00 -5.46 14.43
CA ARG A 196 1.25 -6.52 15.11
C ARG A 196 0.24 -5.97 16.11
N LEU A 197 0.64 -4.97 16.90
CA LEU A 197 -0.21 -4.35 17.91
C LEU A 197 -1.32 -3.49 17.27
N LEU A 198 -0.98 -2.68 16.27
CA LEU A 198 -1.94 -1.85 15.53
C LEU A 198 -2.98 -2.69 14.78
N GLU A 199 -2.58 -3.77 14.12
CA GLU A 199 -3.52 -4.67 13.43
C GLU A 199 -4.45 -5.38 14.41
N ALA A 200 -3.98 -5.71 15.61
CA ALA A 200 -4.83 -6.27 16.67
C ALA A 200 -5.88 -5.26 17.18
N GLU A 201 -5.61 -3.97 17.06
CA GLU A 201 -6.56 -2.87 17.30
C GLU A 201 -7.49 -2.60 16.09
N GLY A 202 -7.28 -3.26 14.96
CA GLY A 202 -8.02 -3.03 13.71
C GLY A 202 -7.48 -1.86 12.88
N ILE A 203 -6.31 -1.33 13.22
CA ILE A 203 -5.63 -0.28 12.46
C ILE A 203 -4.74 -0.94 11.40
N GLN A 204 -5.07 -0.68 10.14
CA GLN A 204 -4.42 -1.35 9.02
C GLN A 204 -3.04 -0.77 8.73
N THR A 205 -2.06 -1.65 8.58
CA THR A 205 -0.65 -1.32 8.42
C THR A 205 -0.09 -1.77 7.08
N HIS A 206 0.92 -1.03 6.62
CA HIS A 206 1.62 -1.27 5.38
C HIS A 206 3.11 -1.36 5.69
N VAL A 207 3.61 -2.59 5.87
CA VAL A 207 5.02 -2.84 6.13
C VAL A 207 5.82 -2.63 4.84
N THR A 208 6.75 -1.67 4.86
CA THR A 208 7.57 -1.25 3.71
C THR A 208 9.05 -1.52 3.95
N PHE A 209 9.90 -1.30 2.93
CA PHE A 209 11.33 -1.64 2.98
C PHE A 209 11.60 -3.13 3.27
N VAL A 210 10.81 -4.00 2.65
CA VAL A 210 11.02 -5.44 2.70
C VAL A 210 11.98 -5.85 1.59
N TYR A 211 13.12 -6.38 2.00
CA TYR A 211 14.24 -6.78 1.15
C TYR A 211 14.72 -8.22 1.38
N SER A 212 14.21 -8.90 2.42
CA SER A 212 14.49 -10.31 2.70
C SER A 212 13.25 -11.11 3.07
N PHE A 213 13.37 -12.44 2.98
CA PHE A 213 12.27 -13.34 3.32
C PHE A 213 11.89 -13.28 4.81
N PRO A 214 12.83 -13.20 5.79
CA PRO A 214 12.48 -13.04 7.20
C PRO A 214 11.62 -11.79 7.47
N GLN A 215 11.91 -10.66 6.81
CA GLN A 215 11.05 -9.47 6.90
C GLN A 215 9.64 -9.74 6.40
N ALA A 216 9.49 -10.37 5.23
CA ALA A 216 8.19 -10.69 4.66
C ALA A 216 7.40 -11.69 5.52
N ALA A 217 8.05 -12.75 6.00
CA ALA A 217 7.46 -13.78 6.83
C ALA A 217 7.04 -13.22 8.21
N ALA A 218 7.91 -12.45 8.87
CA ALA A 218 7.60 -11.80 10.14
C ALA A 218 6.44 -10.80 10.01
N ALA A 219 6.41 -9.99 8.94
CA ALA A 219 5.30 -9.08 8.67
C ALA A 219 3.96 -9.82 8.44
N ALA A 220 3.99 -10.95 7.74
CA ALA A 220 2.80 -11.79 7.51
C ALA A 220 2.33 -12.45 8.82
N GLN A 221 3.26 -12.95 9.65
CA GLN A 221 2.96 -13.50 10.98
C GLN A 221 2.39 -12.44 11.93
N ALA A 222 2.86 -11.19 11.83
CA ALA A 222 2.32 -10.05 12.58
C ALA A 222 0.90 -9.66 12.14
N GLY A 223 0.41 -10.18 11.01
CA GLY A 223 -0.92 -9.87 10.49
C GLY A 223 -1.01 -8.57 9.70
N SER A 224 0.13 -8.02 9.25
CA SER A 224 0.18 -6.77 8.49
C SER A 224 -0.75 -6.83 7.27
N SER A 225 -1.57 -5.80 7.06
CA SER A 225 -2.54 -5.73 5.97
C SER A 225 -1.85 -5.71 4.61
N VAL A 226 -0.71 -5.03 4.50
CA VAL A 226 0.07 -4.89 3.26
C VAL A 226 1.57 -5.09 3.54
N ILE A 227 2.25 -5.81 2.65
CA ILE A 227 3.70 -6.05 2.69
C ILE A 227 4.29 -5.59 1.35
N GLN A 228 5.23 -4.64 1.37
CA GLN A 228 5.83 -4.06 0.15
C GLN A 228 7.28 -4.45 -0.03
N ILE A 229 7.52 -5.25 -1.09
CA ILE A 229 8.84 -5.73 -1.50
C ILE A 229 9.41 -4.84 -2.60
N PHE A 230 10.66 -4.42 -2.45
CA PHE A 230 11.35 -3.54 -3.40
C PHE A 230 12.22 -4.33 -4.37
N VAL A 231 11.57 -5.00 -5.32
CA VAL A 231 12.17 -5.93 -6.30
C VAL A 231 13.41 -5.36 -6.98
N GLY A 232 13.30 -4.17 -7.58
CA GLY A 232 14.43 -3.59 -8.31
C GLY A 232 15.58 -3.15 -7.40
N ARG A 233 15.33 -2.81 -6.14
CA ARG A 233 16.40 -2.43 -5.20
C ARG A 233 17.26 -3.64 -4.81
N VAL A 234 16.62 -4.80 -4.59
CA VAL A 234 17.34 -6.06 -4.34
C VAL A 234 18.22 -6.43 -5.54
N ARG A 235 17.68 -6.32 -6.76
CA ARG A 235 18.47 -6.52 -7.99
C ARG A 235 19.64 -5.55 -8.11
N ASP A 236 19.41 -4.27 -7.85
CA ASP A 236 20.45 -3.24 -7.99
C ASP A 236 21.57 -3.46 -6.96
N TRP A 237 21.23 -3.91 -5.75
CA TRP A 237 22.21 -4.30 -4.74
C TRP A 237 23.05 -5.49 -5.21
N ALA A 238 22.39 -6.56 -5.68
CA ALA A 238 23.03 -7.78 -6.16
C ALA A 238 24.01 -7.60 -7.33
N ARG A 239 23.87 -6.51 -8.10
CA ARG A 239 24.80 -6.17 -9.20
C ARG A 239 26.13 -5.59 -8.72
N ASN A 240 26.13 -4.97 -7.55
CA ASN A 240 27.25 -4.18 -7.04
C ASN A 240 27.85 -4.75 -5.75
N HIS A 241 27.22 -5.77 -5.17
CA HIS A 241 27.59 -6.36 -3.88
C HIS A 241 27.46 -7.89 -3.94
N SER A 242 28.08 -8.54 -2.96
CA SER A 242 28.03 -9.99 -2.72
C SER A 242 28.02 -10.25 -1.21
N GLY A 243 27.87 -11.50 -0.79
CA GLY A 243 27.90 -11.90 0.62
C GLY A 243 26.51 -12.08 1.25
N ASP A 244 25.43 -11.88 0.49
CA ASP A 244 24.08 -12.23 0.92
C ASP A 244 23.70 -13.60 0.34
N GLN A 245 23.51 -14.59 1.24
CA GLN A 245 23.32 -15.99 0.86
C GLN A 245 22.04 -16.23 0.05
N GLU A 246 20.94 -15.53 0.35
CA GLU A 246 19.66 -15.70 -0.35
C GLU A 246 19.76 -15.12 -1.77
N ILE A 247 20.40 -13.96 -1.91
CA ILE A 247 20.67 -13.35 -3.21
C ILE A 247 21.60 -14.23 -4.05
N GLU A 248 22.72 -14.69 -3.49
CA GLU A 248 23.67 -15.55 -4.20
C GLU A 248 23.01 -16.86 -4.63
N SER A 249 22.15 -17.44 -3.79
CA SER A 249 21.40 -18.64 -4.11
C SER A 249 20.43 -18.43 -5.27
N ALA A 250 19.74 -17.28 -5.33
CA ALA A 250 18.88 -16.93 -6.47
C ALA A 250 19.67 -16.76 -7.76
N LEU A 251 20.79 -16.03 -7.70
CA LEU A 251 21.68 -15.83 -8.85
C LEU A 251 22.26 -17.15 -9.37
N ALA A 252 22.64 -18.07 -8.48
CA ALA A 252 23.14 -19.39 -8.86
C ALA A 252 22.09 -20.25 -9.59
N ARG A 253 20.79 -20.02 -9.33
CA ARG A 253 19.68 -20.63 -10.08
C ARG A 253 19.35 -19.90 -11.38
N GLY A 254 20.03 -18.80 -11.69
CA GLY A 254 19.73 -17.95 -12.85
C GLY A 254 18.47 -17.10 -12.66
N GLU A 255 18.05 -16.86 -11.43
CA GLU A 255 16.86 -16.09 -11.09
C GLU A 255 17.22 -14.63 -10.77
N ASP A 256 16.28 -13.72 -11.01
CA ASP A 256 16.39 -12.38 -10.47
C ASP A 256 16.10 -12.39 -8.95
N PRO A 257 17.00 -11.91 -8.08
CA PRO A 257 16.85 -12.06 -6.64
C PRO A 257 15.62 -11.31 -6.08
N GLY A 258 15.25 -10.17 -6.66
CA GLY A 258 14.06 -9.43 -6.25
C GLY A 258 12.76 -10.17 -6.63
N ILE A 259 12.70 -10.75 -7.83
CA ILE A 259 11.56 -11.56 -8.29
C ILE A 259 11.47 -12.86 -7.49
N ALA A 260 12.60 -13.51 -7.20
CA ALA A 260 12.66 -14.72 -6.39
C ALA A 260 12.13 -14.45 -4.96
N LEU A 261 12.54 -13.35 -4.34
CA LEU A 261 12.04 -12.92 -3.04
C LEU A 261 10.53 -12.68 -3.06
N ALA A 262 10.02 -11.91 -4.03
CA ALA A 262 8.59 -11.64 -4.13
C ALA A 262 7.77 -12.92 -4.34
N THR A 263 8.28 -13.85 -5.16
CA THR A 263 7.66 -15.16 -5.41
C THR A 263 7.61 -16.00 -4.14
N LYS A 264 8.73 -16.08 -3.40
CA LYS A 264 8.84 -16.82 -2.13
C LYS A 264 7.88 -16.26 -1.08
N ALA A 265 7.83 -14.93 -0.92
CA ALA A 265 6.91 -14.26 0.00
C ALA A 265 5.44 -14.49 -0.37
N PHE A 266 5.08 -14.38 -1.65
CA PHE A 266 3.72 -14.66 -2.12
C PHE A 266 3.28 -16.08 -1.77
N ASN A 267 4.14 -17.07 -2.06
CA ASN A 267 3.86 -18.46 -1.76
C ASN A 267 3.68 -18.69 -0.26
N TYR A 268 4.49 -18.02 0.58
CA TYR A 268 4.40 -18.13 2.03
C TYR A 268 3.07 -17.61 2.56
N ILE A 269 2.70 -16.40 2.15
CA ILE A 269 1.45 -15.74 2.54
C ILE A 269 0.26 -16.64 2.22
N HIS A 270 0.16 -17.15 0.99
CA HIS A 270 -1.00 -17.93 0.55
C HIS A 270 -0.99 -19.38 1.04
N LYS A 271 0.18 -20.03 1.18
CA LYS A 271 0.27 -21.40 1.70
C LYS A 271 -0.14 -21.46 3.17
N HIS A 272 0.23 -20.45 3.96
CA HIS A 272 -0.05 -20.41 5.39
C HIS A 272 -1.33 -19.65 5.75
N GLY A 273 -2.10 -19.19 4.75
CA GLY A 273 -3.41 -18.56 4.95
C GLY A 273 -3.35 -17.16 5.56
N HIS A 274 -2.21 -16.47 5.43
CA HIS A 274 -2.11 -15.06 5.82
C HIS A 274 -2.98 -14.20 4.90
N LYS A 275 -3.59 -13.16 5.46
CA LYS A 275 -4.48 -12.24 4.73
C LYS A 275 -3.74 -11.05 4.10
N SER A 276 -2.46 -10.91 4.41
CA SER A 276 -1.60 -9.84 3.94
C SER A 276 -1.61 -9.76 2.42
N LYS A 277 -1.75 -8.54 1.90
CA LYS A 277 -1.62 -8.24 0.48
C LYS A 277 -0.16 -7.96 0.14
N LEU A 278 0.33 -8.54 -0.95
CA LEU A 278 1.71 -8.34 -1.38
C LEU A 278 1.81 -7.27 -2.48
N VAL A 279 2.69 -6.30 -2.27
CA VAL A 279 2.96 -5.21 -3.21
C VAL A 279 4.39 -5.36 -3.72
N ALA A 280 4.58 -5.47 -5.03
CA ALA A 280 5.89 -5.33 -5.66
C ALA A 280 6.13 -3.88 -6.06
N ALA A 281 7.27 -3.33 -5.67
CA ALA A 281 7.66 -1.95 -5.94
C ALA A 281 9.08 -1.85 -6.50
N ALA A 282 9.49 -0.63 -6.84
CA ALA A 282 10.78 -0.35 -7.45
C ALA A 282 11.00 -1.12 -8.76
N ILE A 283 9.95 -1.27 -9.57
CA ILE A 283 9.99 -1.93 -10.87
C ILE A 283 10.95 -1.18 -11.82
N ARG A 284 11.79 -1.92 -12.56
CA ARG A 284 12.82 -1.33 -13.45
C ARG A 284 12.44 -1.43 -14.93
N ASN A 285 11.66 -2.43 -15.31
CA ASN A 285 11.29 -2.69 -16.71
C ASN A 285 9.97 -3.48 -16.79
N LYS A 286 9.43 -3.64 -18.02
CA LYS A 286 8.19 -4.41 -18.26
C LYS A 286 8.32 -5.89 -17.86
N GLN A 287 9.49 -6.48 -18.04
CA GLN A 287 9.71 -7.90 -17.76
C GLN A 287 9.58 -8.24 -16.26
N ASP A 288 9.89 -7.29 -15.38
CA ASP A 288 9.64 -7.43 -13.94
C ASP A 288 8.15 -7.64 -13.66
N ILE A 289 7.29 -6.86 -14.32
CA ILE A 289 5.83 -6.92 -14.20
C ILE A 289 5.35 -8.27 -14.70
N PHE A 290 5.80 -8.69 -15.89
CA PHE A 290 5.39 -9.94 -16.52
C PHE A 290 5.80 -11.17 -15.70
N SER A 291 6.92 -11.08 -14.99
CA SER A 291 7.41 -12.14 -14.10
C SER A 291 6.61 -12.24 -12.79
N LEU A 292 5.82 -11.22 -12.44
CA LEU A 292 5.07 -11.13 -11.18
C LEU A 292 3.55 -11.19 -11.36
N LEU A 293 3.05 -11.38 -12.58
CA LEU A 293 1.60 -11.39 -12.84
C LEU A 293 0.87 -12.40 -11.95
N GLY A 294 -0.16 -11.93 -11.25
CA GLY A 294 -0.88 -12.67 -10.23
C GLY A 294 -0.56 -12.24 -8.79
N ILE A 295 0.46 -11.41 -8.57
CA ILE A 295 0.65 -10.69 -7.30
C ILE A 295 -0.51 -9.69 -7.09
N ASP A 296 -0.83 -9.35 -5.83
CA ASP A 296 -1.96 -8.47 -5.53
C ASP A 296 -1.78 -7.08 -6.16
N TYR A 297 -0.64 -6.42 -5.89
CA TYR A 297 -0.37 -5.05 -6.35
C TYR A 297 1.03 -4.92 -6.95
N ILE A 298 1.15 -4.11 -8.00
CA ILE A 298 2.44 -3.71 -8.59
C ILE A 298 2.49 -2.19 -8.69
N ILE A 299 3.47 -1.60 -8.01
CA ILE A 299 3.78 -0.18 -8.08
C ILE A 299 4.73 0.08 -9.26
N VAL A 300 4.26 0.85 -10.25
CA VAL A 300 4.93 1.01 -11.55
C VAL A 300 5.25 2.48 -11.85
N PRO A 301 6.50 2.81 -12.24
CA PRO A 301 6.87 4.14 -12.73
C PRO A 301 6.08 4.57 -13.98
N LEU A 302 5.73 5.85 -14.07
CA LEU A 302 4.94 6.42 -15.17
C LEU A 302 5.52 6.13 -16.57
N LYS A 303 6.84 6.16 -16.72
CA LYS A 303 7.51 5.82 -18.00
C LYS A 303 7.19 4.41 -18.48
N ILE A 304 7.10 3.45 -17.54
CA ILE A 304 6.78 2.05 -17.86
C ILE A 304 5.28 1.93 -18.12
N LEU A 305 4.43 2.60 -17.34
CA LEU A 305 2.98 2.66 -17.59
C LEU A 305 2.65 3.20 -18.98
N GLN A 306 3.36 4.24 -19.41
CA GLN A 306 3.20 4.79 -20.75
C GLN A 306 3.64 3.79 -21.83
N SER A 307 4.79 3.15 -21.65
CA SER A 307 5.26 2.11 -22.56
C SER A 307 4.27 0.94 -22.68
N LEU A 308 3.61 0.53 -21.60
CA LEU A 308 2.59 -0.52 -21.58
C LEU A 308 1.30 -0.10 -22.32
N LYS A 309 0.91 1.17 -22.24
CA LYS A 309 -0.24 1.70 -23.00
C LYS A 309 0.03 1.79 -24.50
N ASP A 310 1.25 2.19 -24.86
CA ASP A 310 1.63 2.38 -26.26
C ASP A 310 1.92 1.04 -26.98
N SER A 311 2.17 -0.03 -26.21
CA SER A 311 2.43 -1.37 -26.74
C SER A 311 1.13 -2.14 -26.94
N LYS A 312 0.90 -2.66 -28.15
CA LYS A 312 -0.24 -3.53 -28.49
C LYS A 312 0.10 -4.99 -28.20
N THR A 313 -0.88 -5.77 -27.73
CA THR A 313 -0.74 -7.23 -27.65
C THR A 313 -1.00 -7.84 -29.02
N LEU A 314 -0.07 -8.66 -29.53
CA LEU A 314 -0.31 -9.42 -30.77
C LEU A 314 -1.20 -10.64 -30.47
N PRO A 315 -2.13 -11.03 -31.36
CA PRO A 315 -3.03 -12.17 -31.15
C PRO A 315 -2.31 -13.50 -30.88
N ASP A 316 -1.07 -13.64 -31.37
CA ASP A 316 -0.25 -14.86 -31.23
C ASP A 316 0.71 -14.82 -30.02
N ASP A 317 0.74 -13.72 -29.25
CA ASP A 317 1.55 -13.57 -28.03
C ASP A 317 0.95 -14.30 -26.82
N LYS A 318 0.50 -15.55 -27.01
CA LYS A 318 -0.10 -16.40 -25.97
C LYS A 318 0.79 -16.64 -24.74
N TYR A 319 2.06 -16.25 -24.79
CA TYR A 319 3.07 -16.54 -23.76
C TYR A 319 3.54 -15.32 -22.94
N SER A 320 3.25 -14.08 -23.35
CA SER A 320 3.82 -12.89 -22.68
C SER A 320 3.07 -12.52 -21.38
N PHE A 321 1.75 -12.72 -21.31
CA PHE A 321 0.90 -12.31 -20.19
C PHE A 321 0.28 -13.48 -19.42
N VAL A 322 1.11 -14.44 -19.01
CA VAL A 322 0.67 -15.61 -18.24
C VAL A 322 0.74 -15.33 -16.74
N ARG A 323 -0.30 -15.70 -16.00
CA ARG A 323 -0.29 -15.68 -14.53
C ARG A 323 0.88 -16.53 -14.01
N ARG A 324 1.83 -15.90 -13.32
CA ARG A 324 3.01 -16.52 -12.69
C ARG A 324 2.75 -16.92 -11.25
N LEU A 325 1.94 -16.13 -10.54
CA LEU A 325 1.65 -16.31 -9.13
C LEU A 325 0.16 -16.63 -8.95
N SER A 326 -0.15 -17.68 -8.17
CA SER A 326 -1.54 -18.00 -7.82
C SER A 326 -1.63 -18.70 -6.45
N PRO A 327 -2.70 -18.46 -5.68
CA PRO A 327 -2.89 -19.12 -4.37
C PRO A 327 -2.91 -20.65 -4.46
N ASN A 328 -3.41 -21.21 -5.57
CA ASN A 328 -3.43 -22.65 -5.79
C ASN A 328 -2.03 -23.22 -5.99
N ALA A 329 -1.19 -22.55 -6.80
CA ALA A 329 0.20 -22.96 -7.01
C ALA A 329 1.04 -22.84 -5.73
N ALA A 330 0.75 -21.84 -4.88
CA ALA A 330 1.42 -21.63 -3.60
C ALA A 330 1.34 -22.84 -2.66
N GLN A 331 0.26 -23.64 -2.72
CA GLN A 331 0.10 -24.82 -1.87
C GLN A 331 1.20 -25.88 -2.09
N ALA A 332 1.71 -25.98 -3.32
CA ALA A 332 2.76 -26.91 -3.71
C ALA A 332 4.18 -26.44 -3.35
N TYR A 333 4.35 -25.19 -2.89
CA TYR A 333 5.66 -24.64 -2.57
C TYR A 333 6.22 -25.26 -1.27
N ASN A 334 7.46 -25.72 -1.27
CA ASN A 334 8.06 -26.34 -0.09
C ASN A 334 8.97 -25.35 0.63
N PHE A 335 8.64 -25.06 1.88
CA PHE A 335 9.48 -24.27 2.78
C PHE A 335 10.32 -25.20 3.67
N THR A 336 11.54 -24.80 3.97
CA THR A 336 12.40 -25.48 4.94
C THR A 336 11.91 -25.25 6.38
N ALA A 337 12.36 -26.06 7.34
CA ALA A 337 12.02 -25.84 8.74
C ALA A 337 12.51 -24.48 9.28
N GLU A 338 13.64 -24.00 8.77
CA GLU A 338 14.24 -22.70 9.10
C GLU A 338 13.39 -21.53 8.59
N GLU A 339 12.68 -21.71 7.47
CA GLU A 339 11.79 -20.70 6.89
C GLU A 339 10.42 -20.63 7.59
N LEU A 340 10.06 -21.67 8.36
CA LEU A 340 8.78 -21.78 9.06
C LEU A 340 8.86 -21.41 10.54
N VAL A 341 9.99 -20.85 10.98
CA VAL A 341 10.17 -20.43 12.37
C VAL A 341 9.24 -19.28 12.73
N LYS A 342 8.86 -19.23 14.01
CA LYS A 342 8.32 -17.99 14.59
C LYS A 342 9.49 -17.06 14.84
N TRP A 343 9.39 -15.86 14.29
CA TRP A 343 10.45 -14.87 14.44
C TRP A 343 10.40 -14.26 15.84
N ASP A 344 11.56 -14.19 16.46
CA ASP A 344 11.84 -13.30 17.59
C ASP A 344 12.92 -12.29 17.17
N GLN A 345 13.19 -11.29 18.02
CA GLN A 345 14.16 -10.24 17.69
C GLN A 345 15.55 -10.79 17.33
N ALA A 346 16.01 -11.83 18.03
CA ALA A 346 17.36 -12.36 17.85
C ALA A 346 17.47 -13.18 16.56
N THR A 347 16.53 -14.09 16.33
CA THR A 347 16.45 -14.91 15.13
C THR A 347 16.20 -14.06 13.89
N PHE A 348 15.33 -13.05 13.98
CA PHE A 348 15.10 -12.07 12.93
C PHE A 348 16.39 -11.34 12.57
N ALA A 349 17.06 -10.72 13.55
CA ALA A 349 18.30 -9.98 13.32
C ALA A 349 19.39 -10.86 12.70
N SER A 350 19.49 -12.14 13.10
CA SER A 350 20.47 -13.06 12.52
C SER A 350 20.16 -13.50 11.08
N ALA A 351 18.90 -13.40 10.65
CA ALA A 351 18.43 -13.98 9.39
C ALA A 351 18.23 -12.97 8.27
N ILE A 352 18.04 -11.67 8.56
CA ILE A 352 17.67 -10.68 7.54
C ILE A 352 18.70 -10.53 6.41
N GLY A 353 19.97 -10.80 6.68
CA GLY A 353 21.06 -10.73 5.69
C GLY A 353 21.57 -9.31 5.43
N PRO A 354 22.82 -9.18 4.95
CA PRO A 354 23.49 -7.88 4.78
C PRO A 354 22.79 -7.00 3.74
N ALA A 355 22.20 -7.58 2.68
CA ALA A 355 21.51 -6.78 1.66
C ALA A 355 20.30 -6.05 2.24
N ALA A 356 19.53 -6.73 3.09
CA ALA A 356 18.37 -6.12 3.73
C ALA A 356 18.77 -5.06 4.75
N GLU A 357 19.83 -5.30 5.53
CA GLU A 357 20.35 -4.32 6.49
C GLU A 357 20.78 -3.02 5.79
N GLU A 358 21.59 -3.13 4.74
CA GLU A 358 22.09 -1.96 4.01
C GLU A 358 20.97 -1.21 3.27
N LEU A 359 20.09 -1.94 2.57
CA LEU A 359 18.98 -1.34 1.83
C LEU A 359 17.94 -0.70 2.75
N LEU A 360 17.69 -1.28 3.93
CA LEU A 360 16.82 -0.71 4.95
C LEU A 360 17.44 0.56 5.53
N ALA A 361 18.72 0.53 5.91
CA ALA A 361 19.42 1.69 6.44
C ALA A 361 19.43 2.86 5.44
N ALA A 362 19.80 2.60 4.18
CA ALA A 362 19.79 3.60 3.12
C ALA A 362 18.39 4.14 2.81
N GLY A 363 17.36 3.27 2.85
CA GLY A 363 15.97 3.67 2.67
C GLY A 363 15.46 4.60 3.78
N LEU A 364 15.76 4.26 5.04
CA LEU A 364 15.43 5.06 6.21
C LEU A 364 16.12 6.42 6.18
N GLU A 365 17.43 6.45 5.89
CA GLU A 365 18.17 7.70 5.77
C GLU A 365 17.58 8.60 4.66
N GLY A 366 17.20 7.99 3.53
CA GLY A 366 16.50 8.68 2.45
C GLY A 366 15.22 9.37 2.91
N TYR A 367 14.35 8.65 3.62
CA TYR A 367 13.08 9.19 4.14
C TYR A 367 13.32 10.29 5.20
N ILE A 368 14.25 10.05 6.14
CA ILE A 368 14.62 11.05 7.16
C ILE A 368 15.13 12.34 6.51
N ASN A 369 15.96 12.24 5.47
CA ASN A 369 16.47 13.39 4.75
C ASN A 369 15.37 14.14 4.00
N GLN A 370 14.38 13.46 3.42
CA GLN A 370 13.23 14.16 2.82
C GLN A 370 12.39 14.87 3.88
N SER A 371 12.08 14.22 5.02
CA SER A 371 11.35 14.86 6.12
C SER A 371 12.05 16.12 6.61
N LYS A 372 13.38 16.08 6.83
CA LYS A 372 14.18 17.26 7.21
C LYS A 372 14.09 18.38 6.17
N ARG A 373 14.06 18.06 4.87
CA ARG A 373 13.94 19.06 3.81
C ARG A 373 12.56 19.72 3.77
N VAL A 374 11.50 18.94 4.04
CA VAL A 374 10.14 19.47 4.20
C VAL A 374 10.05 20.38 5.42
N GLU A 375 10.56 19.94 6.58
CA GLU A 375 10.63 20.77 7.80
C GLU A 375 11.40 22.07 7.55
N ALA A 376 12.54 22.01 6.86
CA ALA A 376 13.32 23.19 6.49
C ALA A 376 12.58 24.12 5.50
N TYR A 377 11.71 23.57 4.65
CA TYR A 377 10.83 24.38 3.81
C TYR A 377 9.76 25.09 4.64
N PHE A 378 9.10 24.38 5.57
CA PHE A 378 8.10 24.96 6.46
C PHE A 378 8.65 26.10 7.32
N THR A 379 9.88 25.97 7.83
CA THR A 379 10.55 27.06 8.56
C THR A 379 10.75 28.33 7.72
N LYS A 380 10.88 28.22 6.38
CA LYS A 380 11.10 29.37 5.49
C LYS A 380 9.82 30.11 5.14
N ILE A 381 8.69 29.40 5.08
CA ILE A 381 7.39 29.95 4.69
C ILE A 381 6.51 30.29 5.89
N TRP A 382 7.03 30.10 7.11
CA TRP A 382 6.36 30.43 8.37
C TRP A 382 6.80 31.81 8.90
N PRO A 383 5.87 32.66 9.42
CA PRO A 383 4.42 32.50 9.32
C PRO A 383 3.95 32.67 7.87
N PRO A 384 2.83 32.04 7.47
CA PRO A 384 2.31 32.20 6.12
C PRO A 384 2.07 33.70 5.82
N PRO A 385 2.21 34.16 4.57
CA PRO A 385 2.13 35.59 4.22
C PRO A 385 0.83 36.30 4.65
N ASN A 386 -0.22 35.53 4.94
CA ASN A 386 -1.58 36.00 5.27
C ASN A 386 -1.99 35.70 6.73
N VAL A 387 -1.04 35.40 7.62
CA VAL A 387 -1.26 35.19 9.07
C VAL A 387 -0.62 36.30 9.88
#